data_AF-A0A5W5H912-F1
#
_entry.id   AF-A0A5W5H912-F1
#
_cell.length_a   1.000
_cell.length_b   1.000
_cell.length_c   1.000
_cell.angle_alpha   90.00
_cell.angle_beta   90.00
_cell.angle_gamma   90.00
#
_symmetry.space_group_name_H-M   'P 1'
#
loop_
_entity.id
_entity.type
_entity.pdbx_description
1 polymer ?
#
loop_
_entity_poly.entity_id
_entity_poly.type
_entity_poly.pdbx_seq_one_letter_code
_entity_poly.pdbx_strand_id
1 'polypeptide(L)'
;ETDADRKAAAGLAAKLMEKTRPATGNAYLTRKGFPDRECLTLTTLHKTGGVAFRTGDVAVPLYDDTGALVNLQLINADGLKRTLKGGQVKGACHIIEGKKQAGKRLWIAEGYATALTVHHLTGESVMVALSSVNLLSLASLARQKYPACQIVLAADRDLNGDGQSKAAAAADACEGIVALPPVFGDWNDAFIQYGEEATRKAIYDAIRPPAQSPFDTMSEAEFTAMSASDKALRVHEHYGEALAVDANGQLLSRYENGIWKNIPAATFSRNVADLFQRLRAPFSSGKIASVVETLKLIIPQQDTPARRLIGFRNGVLDTHSGVFSPHHKSHWLRTLCDVDFTPPVGGETLETHAPNFWRWLDRAAGKSPQKRDVILAALFMVLANRYDWQLFLEVTGPGGSGKSILAEIATLLAGEDNATSADIDTLEDPRKRASLIGFSLIRLPDQEKWSGDGAGLKAITGG
;
A
#
# COMPACT_ATOMS: atom_id res chain seq x y z
N GLU A 1 -18.20 26.26 -17.34
CA GLU A 1 -19.32 26.95 -16.65
C GLU A 1 -19.13 28.44 -16.80
N THR A 2 -20.21 29.18 -16.97
CA THR A 2 -20.19 30.65 -17.12
C THR A 2 -20.18 31.32 -15.75
N ASP A 3 -19.76 32.58 -15.67
CA ASP A 3 -19.86 33.35 -14.41
C ASP A 3 -21.31 33.51 -13.92
N ALA A 4 -22.28 33.50 -14.84
CA ALA A 4 -23.70 33.48 -14.51
C ALA A 4 -24.09 32.20 -13.76
N ASP A 5 -23.59 31.03 -14.19
CA ASP A 5 -23.83 29.75 -13.52
C ASP A 5 -23.28 29.75 -12.09
N ARG A 6 -22.07 30.29 -11.90
CA ARG A 6 -21.42 30.40 -10.58
C ARG A 6 -22.23 31.27 -9.63
N LYS A 7 -22.69 32.43 -10.09
CA LYS A 7 -23.51 33.33 -9.28
C LYS A 7 -24.86 32.71 -8.91
N ALA A 8 -25.48 31.98 -9.84
CA ALA A 8 -26.72 31.26 -9.58
C ALA A 8 -26.52 30.14 -8.53
N ALA A 9 -25.43 29.37 -8.64
CA ALA A 9 -25.09 28.31 -7.70
C ALA A 9 -24.76 28.86 -6.30
N ALA A 10 -24.00 29.96 -6.19
CA ALA A 10 -23.74 30.62 -4.91
C ALA A 10 -25.03 31.13 -4.25
N GLY A 11 -25.94 31.72 -5.04
CA GLY A 11 -27.26 32.14 -4.54
C GLY A 11 -28.13 30.97 -4.09
N LEU A 12 -28.05 29.82 -4.77
CA LEU A 12 -28.72 28.59 -4.35
C LEU A 12 -28.10 28.01 -3.07
N ALA A 13 -26.77 28.04 -2.94
CA ALA A 13 -26.06 27.61 -1.74
C ALA A 13 -26.52 28.41 -0.52
N ALA A 14 -26.58 29.74 -0.63
CA ALA A 14 -27.08 30.60 0.45
C ALA A 14 -28.52 30.24 0.88
N LYS A 15 -29.43 30.07 -0.08
CA LYS A 15 -30.83 29.66 0.19
C LYS A 15 -30.94 28.29 0.85
N LEU A 16 -30.06 27.36 0.51
CA LEU A 16 -30.04 26.04 1.15
C LEU A 16 -29.44 26.10 2.55
N MET A 17 -28.43 26.95 2.77
CA MET A 17 -27.84 27.17 4.08
C MET A 17 -28.82 27.78 5.08
N GLU A 18 -29.76 28.63 4.65
CA GLU A 18 -30.88 29.08 5.50
C GLU A 18 -31.80 27.92 5.95
N LYS A 19 -31.74 26.78 5.24
CA LYS A 19 -32.50 25.56 5.50
C LYS A 19 -31.62 24.45 6.08
N THR A 20 -30.44 24.77 6.59
CA THR A 20 -29.64 23.82 7.38
C THR A 20 -29.72 24.13 8.87
N ARG A 21 -29.51 23.10 9.69
CA ARG A 21 -29.35 23.26 11.15
C ARG A 21 -28.22 22.35 11.64
N PRO A 22 -27.44 22.77 12.65
CA PRO A 22 -26.55 21.87 13.37
C PRO A 22 -27.36 20.70 13.97
N ALA A 23 -26.88 19.48 13.75
CA ALA A 23 -27.47 18.26 14.30
C ALA A 23 -26.39 17.17 14.48
N THR A 24 -26.64 16.25 15.40
CA THR A 24 -25.89 15.00 15.59
C THR A 24 -26.72 13.81 15.08
N GLY A 25 -26.13 12.61 15.05
CA GLY A 25 -26.86 11.37 14.78
C GLY A 25 -27.31 11.17 13.33
N ASN A 26 -26.77 11.94 12.37
CA ASN A 26 -27.09 11.72 10.96
C ASN A 26 -26.54 10.35 10.49
N ALA A 27 -27.24 9.72 9.55
CA ALA A 27 -26.93 8.37 9.10
C ALA A 27 -25.52 8.25 8.48
N TYR A 28 -25.07 9.27 7.75
CA TYR A 28 -23.75 9.25 7.10
C TYR A 28 -22.62 9.24 8.12
N LEU A 29 -22.58 10.21 9.04
CA LEU A 29 -21.53 10.30 10.06
C LEU A 29 -21.60 9.17 11.07
N THR A 30 -22.79 8.68 11.40
CA THR A 30 -22.94 7.47 12.25
C THR A 30 -22.24 6.27 11.62
N ARG A 31 -22.42 6.02 10.31
CA ARG A 31 -21.69 4.94 9.60
C ARG A 31 -20.19 5.19 9.49
N LYS A 32 -19.78 6.46 9.50
CA LYS A 32 -18.36 6.87 9.50
C LYS A 32 -17.76 6.95 10.92
N GLY A 33 -18.45 6.43 11.94
CA GLY A 33 -17.92 6.30 13.31
C GLY A 33 -18.04 7.57 14.15
N PHE A 34 -18.86 8.53 13.73
CA PHE A 34 -19.03 9.83 14.38
C PHE A 34 -20.51 10.16 14.68
N PRO A 35 -21.22 9.34 15.47
CA PRO A 35 -22.64 9.59 15.77
C PRO A 35 -22.87 10.91 16.52
N ASP A 36 -21.97 11.27 17.43
CA ASP A 36 -22.11 12.47 18.28
C ASP A 36 -21.50 13.72 17.66
N ARG A 37 -20.96 13.62 16.43
CA ARG A 37 -20.35 14.77 15.77
C ARG A 37 -21.45 15.67 15.21
N GLU A 38 -21.52 16.88 15.73
CA GLU A 38 -22.38 17.92 15.20
C GLU A 38 -21.90 18.34 13.79
N CYS A 39 -22.83 18.41 12.86
CA CYS A 39 -22.61 18.98 11.53
C CYS A 39 -23.89 19.65 11.01
N LEU A 40 -23.77 20.42 9.93
CA LEU A 40 -24.94 21.02 9.28
C LEU A 40 -25.70 19.95 8.51
N THR A 41 -26.99 19.85 8.77
CA THR A 41 -27.91 18.93 8.08
C THR A 41 -29.06 19.69 7.44
N LEU A 42 -29.56 19.18 6.32
CA LEU A 42 -30.73 19.74 5.65
C LEU A 42 -31.98 19.58 6.51
N THR A 43 -32.83 20.60 6.51
CA THR A 43 -34.17 20.54 7.11
C THR A 43 -35.26 20.22 6.09
N THR A 44 -34.93 20.30 4.79
CA THR A 44 -35.87 20.12 3.68
C THR A 44 -35.27 19.25 2.57
N LEU A 45 -36.13 18.59 1.78
CA LEU A 45 -35.72 17.85 0.59
C LEU A 45 -35.07 18.77 -0.47
N HIS A 46 -33.96 18.34 -1.05
CA HIS A 46 -33.34 18.95 -2.22
C HIS A 46 -32.95 17.89 -3.26
N LYS A 47 -32.94 18.23 -4.55
CA LYS A 47 -32.52 17.33 -5.63
C LYS A 47 -31.46 18.02 -6.49
N THR A 48 -30.32 17.37 -6.66
CA THR A 48 -29.24 17.83 -7.55
C THR A 48 -28.48 16.63 -8.12
N GLY A 49 -28.02 16.74 -9.37
CA GLY A 49 -27.20 15.70 -10.01
C GLY A 49 -27.83 14.31 -10.03
N GLY A 50 -29.15 14.23 -10.18
CA GLY A 50 -29.93 12.97 -10.19
C GLY A 50 -30.15 12.33 -8.82
N VAL A 51 -29.68 12.96 -7.73
CA VAL A 51 -29.76 12.41 -6.36
C VAL A 51 -30.71 13.28 -5.53
N ALA A 52 -31.50 12.63 -4.66
CA ALA A 52 -32.36 13.28 -3.69
C ALA A 52 -31.70 13.27 -2.30
N PHE A 53 -31.64 14.45 -1.69
CA PHE A 53 -31.12 14.70 -0.35
C PHE A 53 -32.27 15.08 0.56
N ARG A 54 -32.46 14.34 1.64
CA ARG A 54 -33.61 14.42 2.56
C ARG A 54 -33.25 15.22 3.81
N THR A 55 -34.26 15.48 4.64
CA THR A 55 -34.05 16.02 5.99
C THR A 55 -33.11 15.10 6.78
N GLY A 56 -32.10 15.69 7.43
CA GLY A 56 -31.05 14.97 8.15
C GLY A 56 -29.80 14.64 7.33
N ASP A 57 -29.81 14.80 6.00
CA ASP A 57 -28.62 14.62 5.17
C ASP A 57 -27.63 15.78 5.36
N VAL A 58 -26.34 15.49 5.23
CA VAL A 58 -25.24 16.41 5.57
C VAL A 58 -25.05 17.46 4.48
N ALA A 59 -24.79 18.70 4.90
CA ALA A 59 -24.45 19.84 4.06
C ALA A 59 -23.08 20.40 4.46
N VAL A 60 -22.17 20.52 3.49
CA VAL A 60 -20.79 20.98 3.67
C VAL A 60 -20.59 22.26 2.85
N PRO A 61 -20.59 23.45 3.48
CA PRO A 61 -20.46 24.72 2.79
C PRO A 61 -19.04 24.93 2.27
N LEU A 62 -18.92 25.51 1.07
CA LEU A 62 -17.67 25.74 0.38
C LEU A 62 -17.42 27.23 0.19
N TYR A 63 -16.28 27.67 0.68
CA TYR A 63 -15.85 29.06 0.65
C TYR A 63 -14.65 29.23 -0.24
N ASP A 64 -14.58 30.36 -0.95
CA ASP A 64 -13.38 30.77 -1.69
C ASP A 64 -12.33 31.40 -0.75
N ASP A 65 -11.25 31.89 -1.33
CA ASP A 65 -10.14 32.54 -0.63
C ASP A 65 -10.52 33.85 0.06
N THR A 66 -11.58 34.52 -0.42
CA THR A 66 -12.17 35.72 0.17
C THR A 66 -13.10 35.42 1.36
N GLY A 67 -13.48 34.15 1.54
CA GLY A 67 -14.44 33.71 2.55
C GLY A 67 -15.90 33.80 2.10
N ALA A 68 -16.15 34.02 0.81
CA ALA A 68 -17.52 34.03 0.28
C ALA A 68 -18.03 32.60 0.07
N LEU A 69 -19.30 32.35 0.42
CA LEU A 69 -19.96 31.07 0.14
C LEU A 69 -20.20 30.96 -1.37
N VAL A 70 -19.45 30.09 -2.04
CA VAL A 70 -19.50 29.93 -3.49
C VAL A 70 -20.22 28.65 -3.94
N ASN A 71 -20.31 27.65 -3.07
CA ASN A 71 -20.96 26.38 -3.39
C ASN A 71 -21.32 25.59 -2.11
N LEU A 72 -22.00 24.46 -2.27
CA LEU A 72 -22.42 23.54 -1.21
C LEU A 72 -22.24 22.10 -1.69
N GLN A 73 -21.59 21.24 -0.89
CA GLN A 73 -21.63 19.80 -1.09
C GLN A 73 -22.70 19.19 -0.19
N LEU A 74 -23.53 18.32 -0.76
CA LEU A 74 -24.51 17.53 -0.03
C LEU A 74 -24.08 16.06 0.00
N ILE A 75 -24.30 15.41 1.14
CA ILE A 75 -23.97 14.00 1.36
C ILE A 75 -25.19 13.31 1.95
N ASN A 76 -25.74 12.33 1.23
CA ASN A 76 -26.94 11.63 1.69
C ASN A 76 -26.61 10.49 2.67
N ALA A 77 -27.65 9.90 3.26
CA ALA A 77 -27.54 8.75 4.15
C ALA A 77 -26.72 7.58 3.57
N ASP A 78 -26.76 7.35 2.25
CA ASP A 78 -25.99 6.30 1.54
C ASP A 78 -24.53 6.69 1.28
N GLY A 79 -24.16 7.95 1.49
CA GLY A 79 -22.81 8.47 1.26
C GLY A 79 -22.59 9.00 -0.16
N LEU A 80 -23.65 9.12 -0.96
CA LEU A 80 -23.59 9.78 -2.27
C LEU A 80 -23.37 11.28 -2.07
N LYS A 81 -22.32 11.80 -2.71
CA LYS A 81 -21.89 13.20 -2.60
C LYS A 81 -22.19 13.94 -3.91
N ARG A 82 -22.78 15.13 -3.82
CA ARG A 82 -22.98 16.03 -4.98
C ARG A 82 -22.72 17.48 -4.58
N THR A 83 -22.05 18.24 -5.44
CA THR A 83 -22.00 19.69 -5.36
C THR A 83 -23.16 20.31 -6.14
N LEU A 84 -23.45 21.59 -5.93
CA LEU A 84 -24.44 22.29 -6.76
C LEU A 84 -23.86 22.51 -8.16
N LYS A 85 -24.64 22.18 -9.18
CA LYS A 85 -24.28 22.36 -10.59
C LYS A 85 -24.02 23.84 -10.87
N GLY A 86 -22.95 24.16 -11.60
CA GLY A 86 -22.56 25.55 -11.88
C GLY A 86 -21.69 26.18 -10.80
N GLY A 87 -21.61 25.58 -9.60
CA GLY A 87 -20.90 26.17 -8.47
C GLY A 87 -19.39 25.93 -8.53
N GLN A 88 -18.64 26.89 -8.03
CA GLN A 88 -17.19 26.79 -7.95
C GLN A 88 -16.76 25.64 -7.02
N VAL A 89 -15.77 24.86 -7.44
CA VAL A 89 -15.11 23.83 -6.61
C VAL A 89 -13.62 24.07 -6.56
N LYS A 90 -13.00 24.37 -7.71
CA LYS A 90 -11.57 24.68 -7.78
C LYS A 90 -11.24 25.89 -6.89
N GLY A 91 -10.32 25.70 -5.95
CA GLY A 91 -9.91 26.73 -5.00
C GLY A 91 -10.93 27.02 -3.88
N ALA A 92 -12.08 26.35 -3.87
CA ALA A 92 -13.04 26.44 -2.77
C ALA A 92 -12.85 25.27 -1.80
N CYS A 93 -13.12 25.51 -0.51
CA CYS A 93 -12.96 24.50 0.53
C CYS A 93 -13.94 24.69 1.69
N HIS A 94 -14.11 23.64 2.49
CA HIS A 94 -14.64 23.75 3.85
C HIS A 94 -13.47 23.71 4.84
N ILE A 95 -13.53 24.47 5.93
CA ILE A 95 -12.49 24.46 6.96
C ILE A 95 -13.10 23.96 8.27
N ILE A 96 -12.47 22.93 8.84
CA ILE A 96 -12.76 22.46 10.20
C ILE A 96 -11.70 23.08 11.11
N GLU A 97 -12.10 24.02 11.95
CA GLU A 97 -11.17 24.78 12.80
C GLU A 97 -10.69 23.95 14.01
N GLY A 98 -9.37 23.88 14.16
CA GLY A 98 -8.69 23.25 15.29
C GLY A 98 -8.68 24.14 16.54
N LYS A 99 -8.67 23.52 17.72
CA LYS A 99 -8.48 24.22 19.01
C LYS A 99 -7.01 24.38 19.37
N LYS A 100 -6.13 23.54 18.82
CA LYS A 100 -4.67 23.64 19.02
C LYS A 100 -4.15 24.82 18.20
N GLN A 101 -3.35 25.66 18.84
CA GLN A 101 -2.91 26.98 18.35
C GLN A 101 -2.63 27.05 16.86
N ALA A 102 -3.11 28.14 16.25
CA ALA A 102 -2.67 28.63 14.96
C ALA A 102 -1.13 28.56 14.84
N GLY A 103 -0.63 27.93 13.78
CA GLY A 103 0.69 28.30 13.25
C GLY A 103 1.78 27.23 13.21
N LYS A 104 1.51 25.93 13.34
CA LYS A 104 2.53 24.91 12.97
C LYS A 104 2.14 23.99 11.84
N ARG A 105 0.87 23.54 11.78
CA ARG A 105 0.45 22.56 10.79
C ARG A 105 -0.97 22.84 10.30
N LEU A 106 -1.16 22.66 9.01
CA LEU A 106 -2.45 22.75 8.33
C LEU A 106 -2.64 21.49 7.50
N TRP A 107 -3.77 20.82 7.69
CA TRP A 107 -4.12 19.65 6.91
C TRP A 107 -4.99 20.04 5.72
N ILE A 108 -4.82 19.32 4.62
CA ILE A 108 -5.71 19.33 3.48
C ILE A 108 -6.13 17.89 3.25
N ALA A 109 -7.41 17.59 3.43
CA ALA A 109 -7.98 16.26 3.27
C ALA A 109 -8.81 16.18 2.00
N GLU A 110 -8.74 15.04 1.30
CA GLU A 110 -9.47 14.81 0.06
C GLU A 110 -11.00 14.87 0.27
N GLY A 111 -11.52 14.15 1.26
CA GLY A 111 -12.95 14.07 1.56
C GLY A 111 -13.36 14.60 2.93
N TYR A 112 -14.66 14.85 3.13
CA TYR A 112 -15.19 15.33 4.42
C TYR A 112 -15.01 14.33 5.58
N ALA A 113 -15.19 13.02 5.34
CA ALA A 113 -14.96 12.01 6.38
C ALA A 113 -13.48 11.88 6.75
N THR A 114 -12.58 11.90 5.75
CA THR A 114 -11.13 11.99 5.93
C THR A 114 -10.77 13.20 6.79
N ALA A 115 -11.33 14.37 6.46
CA ALA A 115 -11.07 15.61 7.19
C ALA A 115 -11.53 15.55 8.65
N LEU A 116 -12.75 15.04 8.89
CA LEU A 116 -13.27 14.84 10.24
C LEU A 116 -12.41 13.88 11.05
N THR A 117 -11.95 12.78 10.43
CA THR A 117 -11.09 11.79 11.07
C THR A 117 -9.75 12.39 11.46
N VAL A 118 -9.07 13.07 10.53
CA VAL A 118 -7.81 13.77 10.81
C VAL A 118 -8.00 14.83 11.90
N HIS A 119 -9.06 15.62 11.83
CA HIS A 119 -9.36 16.64 12.84
C HIS A 119 -9.62 16.02 14.22
N HIS A 120 -10.40 14.94 14.29
CA HIS A 120 -10.68 14.23 15.53
C HIS A 120 -9.40 13.66 16.16
N LEU A 121 -8.52 13.09 15.34
CA LEU A 121 -7.27 12.46 15.80
C LEU A 121 -6.17 13.48 16.11
N THR A 122 -6.13 14.65 15.48
CA THR A 122 -5.04 15.61 15.70
C THR A 122 -5.45 16.81 16.57
N GLY A 123 -6.72 17.22 16.49
CA GLY A 123 -7.24 18.47 17.02
C GLY A 123 -6.81 19.71 16.23
N GLU A 124 -6.21 19.53 15.05
CA GLU A 124 -5.65 20.58 14.19
C GLU A 124 -6.66 21.03 13.12
N SER A 125 -6.40 22.17 12.48
CA SER A 125 -7.26 22.68 11.41
C SER A 125 -7.10 21.86 10.12
N VAL A 126 -8.22 21.58 9.47
CA VAL A 126 -8.26 20.77 8.23
C VAL A 126 -9.11 21.47 7.17
N MET A 127 -8.51 21.70 6.00
CA MET A 127 -9.20 22.11 4.78
C MET A 127 -9.72 20.88 4.04
N VAL A 128 -10.98 20.92 3.59
CA VAL A 128 -11.62 19.85 2.83
C VAL A 128 -11.60 20.18 1.35
N ALA A 129 -10.87 19.38 0.56
CA ALA A 129 -10.71 19.57 -0.89
C ALA A 129 -11.89 19.07 -1.71
N LEU A 130 -12.66 18.13 -1.17
CA LEU A 130 -13.75 17.35 -1.78
C LEU A 130 -13.33 16.30 -2.83
N SER A 131 -12.19 16.49 -3.49
CA SER A 131 -11.63 15.55 -4.47
C SER A 131 -10.14 15.75 -4.68
N SER A 132 -9.47 14.69 -5.13
CA SER A 132 -8.03 14.69 -5.46
C SER A 132 -7.63 15.74 -6.50
N VAL A 133 -8.54 16.15 -7.39
CA VAL A 133 -8.27 17.17 -8.43
C VAL A 133 -8.15 18.58 -7.82
N ASN A 134 -8.81 18.84 -6.69
CA ASN A 134 -8.76 20.14 -6.01
C ASN A 134 -7.58 20.24 -5.02
N LEU A 135 -6.93 19.12 -4.66
CA LEU A 135 -5.80 19.09 -3.72
C LEU A 135 -4.70 20.06 -4.15
N LEU A 136 -4.27 20.01 -5.42
CA LEU A 136 -3.22 20.90 -5.94
C LEU A 136 -3.61 22.38 -5.81
N SER A 137 -4.87 22.72 -6.15
CA SER A 137 -5.33 24.12 -6.09
C SER A 137 -5.38 24.63 -4.65
N LEU A 138 -5.83 23.80 -3.69
CA LEU A 138 -5.84 24.16 -2.28
C LEU A 138 -4.45 24.17 -1.67
N ALA A 139 -3.54 23.28 -2.08
CA ALA A 139 -2.17 23.24 -1.59
C ALA A 139 -1.42 24.54 -1.92
N SER A 140 -1.53 25.02 -3.16
CA SER A 140 -0.95 26.31 -3.56
C SER A 140 -1.58 27.48 -2.80
N LEU A 141 -2.90 27.50 -2.65
CA LEU A 141 -3.60 28.54 -1.89
C LEU A 141 -3.20 28.54 -0.40
N ALA A 142 -3.11 27.36 0.20
CA ALA A 142 -2.71 27.17 1.59
C ALA A 142 -1.27 27.66 1.82
N ARG A 143 -0.34 27.37 0.91
CA ARG A 143 1.04 27.87 1.00
C ARG A 143 1.12 29.39 0.89
N GLN A 144 0.32 30.00 0.00
CA GLN A 144 0.26 31.45 -0.13
C GLN A 144 -0.29 32.12 1.13
N LYS A 145 -1.36 31.56 1.72
CA LYS A 145 -2.04 32.15 2.89
C LYS A 145 -1.32 31.85 4.21
N TYR A 146 -0.66 30.71 4.31
CA TYR A 146 -0.01 30.21 5.52
C TYR A 146 1.46 29.80 5.24
N PRO A 147 2.33 30.74 4.83
CA PRO A 147 3.69 30.43 4.38
C PRO A 147 4.55 29.73 5.43
N ALA A 148 4.30 29.99 6.72
CA ALA A 148 5.04 29.40 7.83
C ALA A 148 4.48 28.05 8.32
N CYS A 149 3.32 27.60 7.83
CA CYS A 149 2.73 26.34 8.27
C CYS A 149 3.34 25.14 7.52
N GLN A 150 3.50 24.03 8.23
CA GLN A 150 3.70 22.72 7.62
C GLN A 150 2.37 22.26 7.00
N ILE A 151 2.34 22.08 5.69
CA ILE A 151 1.13 21.63 5.00
C ILE A 151 1.18 20.11 4.87
N VAL A 152 0.11 19.44 5.27
CA VAL A 152 0.00 17.98 5.17
C VAL A 152 -1.23 17.58 4.36
N LEU A 153 -1.02 16.74 3.35
CA LEU A 153 -2.03 16.24 2.42
C LEU A 153 -2.50 14.87 2.94
N ALA A 154 -3.65 14.83 3.61
CA ALA A 154 -4.32 13.59 3.97
C ALA A 154 -5.10 13.05 2.76
N ALA A 155 -4.41 12.26 1.95
CA ALA A 155 -4.90 11.73 0.69
C ALA A 155 -5.38 10.28 0.80
N ASP A 156 -6.21 9.88 -0.16
CA ASP A 156 -6.69 8.51 -0.26
C ASP A 156 -5.58 7.61 -0.86
N ARG A 157 -5.56 6.34 -0.45
CA ARG A 157 -4.66 5.33 -1.01
C ARG A 157 -5.44 4.47 -2.00
N ASP A 158 -5.39 4.84 -3.27
CA ASP A 158 -6.05 4.12 -4.35
C ASP A 158 -5.22 2.93 -4.83
N LEU A 159 -5.87 1.87 -5.28
CA LEU A 159 -5.19 0.70 -5.85
C LEU A 159 -4.45 1.02 -7.15
N ASN A 160 -4.94 2.00 -7.91
CA ASN A 160 -4.34 2.44 -9.17
C ASN A 160 -3.27 3.54 -8.99
N GLY A 161 -3.08 4.05 -7.78
CA GLY A 161 -2.09 5.09 -7.49
C GLY A 161 -2.51 6.53 -7.82
N ASP A 162 -3.74 6.78 -8.27
CA ASP A 162 -4.17 8.12 -8.72
C ASP A 162 -4.19 9.14 -7.59
N GLY A 163 -4.81 8.82 -6.44
CA GLY A 163 -4.85 9.67 -5.25
C GLY A 163 -3.44 10.01 -4.75
N GLN A 164 -2.56 9.01 -4.68
CA GLN A 164 -1.17 9.16 -4.27
C GLN A 164 -0.40 10.10 -5.20
N SER A 165 -0.55 9.93 -6.52
CA SER A 165 0.15 10.73 -7.52
C SER A 165 -0.28 12.20 -7.49
N LYS A 166 -1.60 12.45 -7.35
CA LYS A 166 -2.14 13.82 -7.23
C LYS A 166 -1.73 14.48 -5.92
N ALA A 167 -1.72 13.73 -4.82
CA ALA A 167 -1.26 14.23 -3.53
C ALA A 167 0.24 14.55 -3.54
N ALA A 168 1.07 13.73 -4.19
CA ALA A 168 2.49 14.01 -4.37
C ALA A 168 2.70 15.31 -5.16
N ALA A 169 2.03 15.48 -6.29
CA ALA A 169 2.10 16.72 -7.07
C ALA A 169 1.63 17.96 -6.27
N ALA A 170 0.60 17.81 -5.44
CA ALA A 170 0.13 18.87 -4.55
C ALA A 170 1.14 19.20 -3.45
N ALA A 171 1.76 18.19 -2.84
CA ALA A 171 2.80 18.34 -1.84
C ALA A 171 4.04 19.03 -2.42
N ASP A 172 4.49 18.64 -3.61
CA ASP A 172 5.62 19.29 -4.29
C ASP A 172 5.35 20.78 -4.54
N ALA A 173 4.13 21.12 -4.99
CA ALA A 173 3.74 22.50 -5.27
C ALA A 173 3.62 23.39 -4.02
N CYS A 174 3.54 22.79 -2.83
CA CYS A 174 3.39 23.52 -1.58
C CYS A 174 4.47 23.20 -0.55
N GLU A 175 5.56 22.50 -0.90
CA GLU A 175 6.56 22.00 0.06
C GLU A 175 5.89 21.28 1.26
N GLY A 176 4.91 20.44 0.95
CA GLY A 176 4.08 19.71 1.90
C GLY A 176 4.51 18.27 2.13
N ILE A 177 3.75 17.56 2.95
CA ILE A 177 3.95 16.13 3.24
C ILE A 177 2.69 15.38 2.85
N VAL A 178 2.81 14.23 2.19
CA VAL A 178 1.69 13.34 1.92
C VAL A 178 1.53 12.34 3.07
N ALA A 179 0.33 12.26 3.63
CA ALA A 179 -0.04 11.27 4.63
C ALA A 179 -1.07 10.30 4.02
N LEU A 180 -0.66 9.06 3.79
CA LEU A 180 -1.51 7.99 3.25
C LEU A 180 -1.97 7.04 4.36
N PRO A 181 -3.24 6.60 4.34
CA PRO A 181 -3.74 5.63 5.32
C PRO A 181 -3.00 4.29 5.22
N PRO A 182 -3.00 3.46 6.29
CA PRO A 182 -2.42 2.12 6.30
C PRO A 182 -3.28 1.06 5.58
N VAL A 183 -4.34 1.48 4.90
CA VAL A 183 -5.27 0.63 4.12
C VAL A 183 -5.39 1.19 2.70
N PHE A 184 -5.90 0.39 1.76
CA PHE A 184 -6.45 0.94 0.52
C PHE A 184 -7.82 1.56 0.82
N GLY A 185 -8.00 2.83 0.50
CA GLY A 185 -9.14 3.65 0.93
C GLY A 185 -8.71 4.95 1.58
N ASP A 186 -9.57 5.52 2.42
CA ASP A 186 -9.34 6.80 3.08
C ASP A 186 -8.91 6.63 4.57
N TRP A 187 -8.56 7.73 5.24
CA TRP A 187 -8.21 7.71 6.67
C TRP A 187 -9.37 7.31 7.58
N ASN A 188 -10.61 7.51 7.16
CA ASN A 188 -11.78 7.05 7.91
C ASN A 188 -11.94 5.53 7.81
N ASP A 189 -11.67 4.92 6.67
CA ASP A 189 -11.68 3.46 6.52
C ASP A 189 -10.65 2.81 7.46
N ALA A 190 -9.45 3.41 7.58
CA ALA A 190 -8.44 3.00 8.56
C ALA A 190 -8.94 3.16 10.02
N PHE A 191 -9.67 4.24 10.31
CA PHE A 191 -10.24 4.50 11.64
C PHE A 191 -11.34 3.49 12.00
N ILE A 192 -12.23 3.16 11.06
CA ILE A 192 -13.27 2.15 11.26
C ILE A 192 -12.65 0.76 11.45
N GLN A 193 -11.62 0.43 10.69
CA GLN A 193 -11.01 -0.89 10.71
C GLN A 193 -10.10 -1.12 11.94
N TYR A 194 -9.27 -0.15 12.30
CA TYR A 194 -8.23 -0.32 13.33
C TYR A 194 -8.52 0.43 14.63
N GLY A 195 -9.52 1.31 14.65
CA GLY A 195 -9.86 2.13 15.81
C GLY A 195 -8.93 3.32 16.02
N GLU A 196 -9.31 4.16 16.99
CA GLU A 196 -8.74 5.49 17.20
C GLU A 196 -7.22 5.48 17.42
N GLU A 197 -6.73 4.67 18.36
CA GLU A 197 -5.33 4.73 18.79
C GLU A 197 -4.36 4.26 17.69
N ALA A 198 -4.70 3.17 17.00
CA ALA A 198 -3.89 2.65 15.91
C ALA A 198 -3.83 3.64 14.73
N THR A 199 -4.96 4.24 14.35
CA THR A 199 -5.00 5.25 13.29
C THR A 199 -4.28 6.53 13.68
N ARG A 200 -4.40 6.97 14.95
CA ARG A 200 -3.65 8.11 15.49
C ARG A 200 -2.14 7.90 15.34
N LYS A 201 -1.66 6.73 15.77
CA LYS A 201 -0.25 6.35 15.59
C LYS A 201 0.16 6.35 14.12
N ALA A 202 -0.64 5.74 13.24
CA ALA A 202 -0.36 5.70 11.81
C ALA A 202 -0.28 7.09 11.15
N ILE A 203 -1.17 8.02 11.53
CA ILE A 203 -1.12 9.42 11.07
C ILE A 203 0.20 10.08 11.46
N TYR A 204 0.61 9.95 12.72
CA TYR A 204 1.84 10.58 13.21
C TYR A 204 3.10 9.93 12.63
N ASP A 205 3.08 8.61 12.42
CA ASP A 205 4.16 7.89 11.75
C ASP A 205 4.28 8.34 10.28
N ALA A 206 3.15 8.55 9.57
CA ALA A 206 3.13 8.96 8.16
C ALA A 206 3.69 10.38 7.92
N ILE A 207 3.61 11.27 8.91
CA ILE A 207 4.10 12.66 8.81
C ILE A 207 5.43 12.88 9.53
N ARG A 208 5.99 11.83 10.12
CA ARG A 208 7.29 11.90 10.75
C ARG A 208 8.32 12.17 9.66
N PRO A 209 9.17 13.22 9.78
CA PRO A 209 10.26 13.42 8.85
C PRO A 209 11.12 12.16 8.77
N PRO A 210 11.67 11.82 7.59
CA PRO A 210 12.64 10.74 7.48
C PRO A 210 13.73 10.96 8.53
N ALA A 211 14.03 9.93 9.31
CA ALA A 211 15.12 10.01 10.26
C ALA A 211 16.41 10.32 9.48
N GLN A 212 17.09 11.41 9.84
CA GLN A 212 18.40 11.70 9.27
C GLN A 212 19.33 10.55 9.63
N SER A 213 20.17 10.15 8.67
CA SER A 213 21.16 9.11 8.94
C SER A 213 22.10 9.58 10.05
N PRO A 214 22.40 8.73 11.05
CA PRO A 214 23.40 9.07 12.07
C PRO A 214 24.75 9.45 11.46
N PHE A 215 25.08 8.90 10.29
CA PHE A 215 26.32 9.17 9.56
C PHE A 215 26.35 10.54 8.86
N ASP A 216 25.24 11.28 8.85
CA ASP A 216 25.16 12.64 8.30
C ASP A 216 25.25 13.72 9.39
N THR A 217 25.07 13.35 10.65
CA THR A 217 24.94 14.28 11.79
C THR A 217 26.02 14.11 12.86
N MET A 218 26.55 12.89 13.02
CA MET A 218 27.59 12.55 13.99
C MET A 218 28.98 12.98 13.54
N SER A 219 29.89 13.21 14.49
CA SER A 219 31.30 13.49 14.20
C SER A 219 32.17 12.24 14.08
N GLU A 220 33.29 12.34 13.37
CA GLU A 220 34.30 11.26 13.27
C GLU A 220 34.77 10.78 14.66
N ALA A 221 35.05 11.72 15.57
CA ALA A 221 35.60 11.44 16.89
C ALA A 221 34.58 10.69 17.77
N GLU A 222 33.33 11.14 17.76
CA GLU A 222 32.23 10.49 18.46
C GLU A 222 32.03 9.05 17.96
N PHE A 223 31.96 8.87 16.64
CA PHE A 223 31.82 7.55 16.04
C PHE A 223 33.01 6.65 16.34
N THR A 224 34.24 7.16 16.29
CA THR A 224 35.44 6.34 16.52
C THR A 224 35.50 5.81 17.95
N ALA A 225 35.08 6.61 18.92
CA ALA A 225 35.03 6.25 20.34
C ALA A 225 33.95 5.21 20.69
N MET A 226 32.95 5.00 19.83
CA MET A 226 31.88 4.03 20.07
C MET A 226 32.37 2.58 20.10
N SER A 227 31.69 1.77 20.92
CA SER A 227 31.85 0.32 20.93
C SER A 227 31.36 -0.32 19.62
N ALA A 228 31.66 -1.61 19.40
CA ALA A 228 31.17 -2.32 18.22
C ALA A 228 29.63 -2.42 18.18
N SER A 229 29.00 -2.60 19.34
CA SER A 229 27.53 -2.64 19.46
C SER A 229 26.88 -1.29 19.17
N ASP A 230 27.48 -0.20 19.66
CA ASP A 230 26.95 1.14 19.39
C ASP A 230 27.08 1.50 17.91
N LYS A 231 28.22 1.17 17.28
CA LYS A 231 28.42 1.33 15.83
C LYS A 231 27.41 0.51 15.04
N ALA A 232 27.14 -0.73 15.45
CA ALA A 232 26.13 -1.57 14.83
C ALA A 232 24.73 -0.98 14.97
N LEU A 233 24.35 -0.43 16.13
CA LEU A 233 23.07 0.28 16.29
C LEU A 233 22.96 1.48 15.33
N ARG A 234 24.03 2.27 15.14
CA ARG A 234 24.02 3.37 14.16
C ARG A 234 23.83 2.88 12.73
N VAL A 235 24.42 1.74 12.37
CA VAL A 235 24.15 1.10 11.08
C VAL A 235 22.69 0.68 11.00
N HIS A 236 22.11 0.06 12.04
CA HIS A 236 20.70 -0.32 12.04
C HIS A 236 19.75 0.88 11.86
N GLU A 237 20.02 1.98 12.57
CA GLU A 237 19.29 3.25 12.47
C GLU A 237 19.41 3.85 11.06
N HIS A 238 20.60 3.81 10.45
CA HIS A 238 20.82 4.29 9.08
C HIS A 238 19.92 3.58 8.06
N TYR A 239 19.68 2.29 8.24
CA TYR A 239 18.79 1.51 7.37
C TYR A 239 17.30 1.58 7.79
N GLY A 240 16.92 2.41 8.75
CA GLY A 240 15.52 2.64 9.12
C GLY A 240 14.81 1.39 9.64
N GLU A 241 15.52 0.53 10.39
CA GLU A 241 15.01 -0.76 10.89
C GLU A 241 14.51 -1.70 9.78
N ALA A 242 15.05 -1.57 8.57
CA ALA A 242 14.71 -2.38 7.41
C ALA A 242 15.68 -3.55 7.22
N LEU A 243 16.41 -3.99 8.26
CA LEU A 243 17.35 -5.11 8.21
C LEU A 243 16.87 -6.27 9.07
N ALA A 244 17.09 -7.49 8.59
CA ALA A 244 16.83 -8.72 9.32
C ALA A 244 17.84 -9.80 8.93
N VAL A 245 18.00 -10.81 9.79
CA VAL A 245 18.76 -12.02 9.47
C VAL A 245 17.85 -13.21 9.20
N ASP A 246 18.32 -14.20 8.46
CA ASP A 246 17.64 -15.49 8.35
C ASP A 246 17.58 -16.23 9.70
N ALA A 247 16.86 -17.36 9.74
CA ALA A 247 16.67 -18.16 10.96
C ALA A 247 18.00 -18.63 11.59
N ASN A 248 19.06 -18.78 10.78
CA ASN A 248 20.39 -19.18 11.26
C ASN A 248 21.27 -18.00 11.68
N GLY A 249 20.79 -16.75 11.53
CA GLY A 249 21.54 -15.54 11.88
C GLY A 249 22.70 -15.22 10.92
N GLN A 250 22.76 -15.83 9.74
CA GLN A 250 23.90 -15.75 8.82
C GLN A 250 23.65 -14.78 7.66
N LEU A 251 22.50 -14.89 7.01
CA LEU A 251 22.15 -14.17 5.80
C LEU A 251 21.42 -12.88 6.18
N LEU A 252 21.99 -11.75 5.78
CA LEU A 252 21.40 -10.45 6.01
C LEU A 252 20.46 -10.10 4.85
N SER A 253 19.29 -9.57 5.18
CA SER A 253 18.30 -9.12 4.19
C SER A 253 17.83 -7.71 4.51
N ARG A 254 17.42 -7.00 3.47
CA ARG A 254 16.81 -5.68 3.58
C ARG A 254 15.38 -5.68 3.05
N TYR A 255 14.50 -5.01 3.77
CA TYR A 255 13.14 -4.74 3.29
C TYR A 255 13.17 -3.57 2.32
N GLU A 256 12.77 -3.82 1.08
CA GLU A 256 12.66 -2.83 0.01
C GLU A 256 11.53 -3.21 -0.94
N ASN A 257 10.79 -2.21 -1.44
CA ASN A 257 9.71 -2.41 -2.42
C ASN A 257 8.70 -3.52 -2.05
N GLY A 258 8.35 -3.59 -0.77
CA GLY A 258 7.35 -4.54 -0.28
C GLY A 258 7.86 -5.93 0.08
N ILE A 259 9.15 -6.23 -0.14
CA ILE A 259 9.73 -7.55 0.05
C ILE A 259 11.10 -7.51 0.75
N TRP A 260 11.49 -8.62 1.38
CA TRP A 260 12.79 -8.83 1.97
C TRP A 260 13.75 -9.47 0.97
N LYS A 261 14.80 -8.74 0.59
CA LYS A 261 15.85 -9.24 -0.32
C LYS A 261 17.14 -9.53 0.41
N ASN A 262 17.76 -10.66 0.09
CA ASN A 262 19.07 -11.03 0.60
C ASN A 262 20.14 -10.04 0.08
N ILE A 263 21.00 -9.57 0.99
CA ILE A 263 22.18 -8.78 0.67
C ILE A 263 23.42 -9.67 0.83
N PRO A 264 24.20 -9.92 -0.24
CA PRO A 264 25.45 -10.65 -0.13
C PRO A 264 26.40 -10.02 0.90
N ALA A 265 27.02 -10.85 1.74
CA ALA A 265 27.86 -10.38 2.85
C ALA A 265 28.99 -9.42 2.42
N ALA A 266 29.61 -9.69 1.26
CA ALA A 266 30.64 -8.82 0.69
C ALA A 266 30.09 -7.44 0.29
N THR A 267 28.90 -7.40 -0.30
CA THR A 267 28.20 -6.17 -0.66
C THR A 267 27.83 -5.38 0.59
N PHE A 268 27.25 -6.03 1.59
CA PHE A 268 26.89 -5.37 2.84
C PHE A 268 28.12 -4.81 3.58
N SER A 269 29.22 -5.56 3.62
CA SER A 269 30.47 -5.11 4.22
C SER A 269 31.04 -3.87 3.52
N ARG A 270 30.94 -3.79 2.18
CA ARG A 270 31.30 -2.58 1.42
C ARG A 270 30.41 -1.40 1.79
N ASN A 271 29.10 -1.61 1.87
CA ASN A 271 28.17 -0.54 2.27
C ASN A 271 28.49 -0.01 3.68
N VAL A 272 28.84 -0.88 4.64
CA VAL A 272 29.26 -0.45 5.98
C VAL A 272 30.59 0.31 5.93
N ALA A 273 31.55 -0.11 5.11
CA ALA A 273 32.78 0.64 4.90
C ALA A 273 32.53 2.04 4.32
N ASP A 274 31.59 2.19 3.39
CA ASP A 274 31.20 3.48 2.84
C ASP A 274 30.63 4.40 3.92
N LEU A 275 29.91 3.86 4.92
CA LEU A 275 29.42 4.65 6.06
C LEU A 275 30.56 5.18 6.93
N PHE A 276 31.61 4.37 7.17
CA PHE A 276 32.83 4.85 7.83
C PHE A 276 33.49 5.97 7.02
N GLN A 277 33.59 5.83 5.70
CA GLN A 277 34.17 6.83 4.81
C GLN A 277 33.40 8.16 4.81
N ARG A 278 32.06 8.12 4.88
CA ARG A 278 31.23 9.34 4.98
C ARG A 278 31.60 10.18 6.20
N LEU A 279 31.89 9.52 7.32
CA LEU A 279 32.37 10.15 8.55
C LEU A 279 33.88 10.44 8.54
N ARG A 280 34.59 10.06 7.48
CA ARG A 280 36.06 10.08 7.39
C ARG A 280 36.74 9.23 8.47
N ALA A 281 36.01 8.29 9.07
CA ALA A 281 36.52 7.43 10.12
C ALA A 281 37.39 6.31 9.56
N PRO A 282 38.53 5.99 10.20
CA PRO A 282 39.41 4.92 9.75
C PRO A 282 38.80 3.54 10.01
N PHE A 283 38.89 2.64 9.04
CA PHE A 283 38.42 1.26 9.16
C PHE A 283 39.45 0.24 8.67
N SER A 284 39.23 -1.02 9.06
CA SER A 284 39.94 -2.19 8.56
C SER A 284 38.94 -3.31 8.30
N SER A 285 39.32 -4.34 7.55
CA SER A 285 38.46 -5.51 7.31
C SER A 285 37.94 -6.11 8.63
N GLY A 286 38.80 -6.26 9.63
CA GLY A 286 38.42 -6.78 10.96
C GLY A 286 37.43 -5.88 11.70
N LYS A 287 37.58 -4.54 11.62
CA LYS A 287 36.62 -3.60 12.23
C LYS A 287 35.25 -3.68 11.56
N ILE A 288 35.21 -3.72 10.24
CA ILE A 288 33.95 -3.85 9.49
C ILE A 288 33.28 -5.19 9.83
N ALA A 289 34.02 -6.29 9.80
CA ALA A 289 33.51 -7.60 10.16
C ALA A 289 32.93 -7.61 11.58
N SER A 290 33.64 -7.02 12.56
CA SER A 290 33.16 -6.92 13.94
C SER A 290 31.83 -6.17 14.04
N VAL A 291 31.66 -5.05 13.32
CA VAL A 291 30.39 -4.29 13.31
C VAL A 291 29.28 -5.10 12.65
N VAL A 292 29.55 -5.76 11.51
CA VAL A 292 28.55 -6.57 10.79
C VAL A 292 28.09 -7.77 11.62
N GLU A 293 29.03 -8.51 12.23
CA GLU A 293 28.68 -9.66 13.08
C GLU A 293 27.94 -9.22 14.34
N THR A 294 28.31 -8.08 14.93
CA THR A 294 27.57 -7.51 16.08
C THR A 294 26.16 -7.07 15.67
N LEU A 295 26.00 -6.49 14.48
CA LEU A 295 24.70 -6.08 13.96
C LEU A 295 23.75 -7.27 13.79
N LYS A 296 24.23 -8.41 13.30
CA LYS A 296 23.43 -9.64 13.16
C LYS A 296 22.83 -10.13 14.48
N LEU A 297 23.46 -9.82 15.61
CA LEU A 297 22.95 -10.16 16.95
C LEU A 297 21.85 -9.20 17.43
N ILE A 298 21.78 -8.00 16.85
CA ILE A 298 20.87 -6.92 17.26
C ILE A 298 19.59 -6.94 16.42
N ILE A 299 19.73 -7.15 15.11
CA ILE A 299 18.60 -7.05 14.17
C ILE A 299 17.68 -8.27 14.29
N PRO A 300 16.37 -8.11 14.00
CA PRO A 300 15.41 -9.20 14.14
C PRO A 300 15.72 -10.38 13.21
N GLN A 301 15.37 -11.58 13.67
CA GLN A 301 15.31 -12.76 12.83
C GLN A 301 14.03 -12.72 11.98
N GLN A 302 14.13 -13.13 10.72
CA GLN A 302 12.98 -13.28 9.84
C GLN A 302 12.07 -14.39 10.33
N ASP A 303 10.77 -14.12 10.39
CA ASP A 303 9.78 -15.18 10.51
C ASP A 303 9.51 -15.84 9.16
N THR A 304 8.84 -16.98 9.20
CA THR A 304 8.33 -17.63 7.98
C THR A 304 7.19 -16.78 7.40
N PRO A 305 7.27 -16.31 6.14
CA PRO A 305 6.16 -15.60 5.52
C PRO A 305 4.88 -16.42 5.61
N ALA A 306 3.79 -15.78 6.03
CA ALA A 306 2.52 -16.46 6.19
C ALA A 306 2.05 -16.95 4.82
N ARG A 307 1.91 -18.26 4.66
CA ARG A 307 1.58 -18.93 3.39
C ARG A 307 0.27 -18.46 2.73
N ARG A 308 -0.62 -17.87 3.52
CA ARG A 308 -1.89 -17.29 3.04
C ARG A 308 -1.71 -15.96 2.30
N LEU A 309 -0.54 -15.32 2.42
CA LEU A 309 -0.27 -14.01 1.83
C LEU A 309 0.34 -14.16 0.45
N ILE A 310 -0.27 -13.50 -0.53
CA ILE A 310 0.26 -13.40 -1.89
C ILE A 310 0.66 -11.94 -2.12
N GLY A 311 1.95 -11.72 -2.37
CA GLY A 311 2.47 -10.41 -2.76
C GLY A 311 2.19 -10.13 -4.24
N PHE A 312 1.66 -8.96 -4.54
CA PHE A 312 1.52 -8.36 -5.87
C PHE A 312 2.38 -7.10 -5.94
N ARG A 313 2.57 -6.53 -7.12
CA ARG A 313 3.35 -5.28 -7.26
C ARG A 313 2.75 -4.12 -6.45
N ASN A 314 1.42 -4.06 -6.35
CA ASN A 314 0.69 -2.99 -5.68
C ASN A 314 0.18 -3.35 -4.28
N GLY A 315 0.50 -4.50 -3.69
CA GLY A 315 0.05 -4.85 -2.34
C GLY A 315 0.07 -6.34 -2.02
N VAL A 316 -0.67 -6.75 -0.99
CA VAL A 316 -0.70 -8.13 -0.49
C VAL A 316 -2.13 -8.60 -0.30
N LEU A 317 -2.47 -9.74 -0.90
CA LEU A 317 -3.74 -10.43 -0.72
C LEU A 317 -3.62 -11.47 0.39
N ASP A 318 -4.48 -11.40 1.41
CA ASP A 318 -4.69 -12.51 2.33
C ASP A 318 -5.78 -13.44 1.76
N THR A 319 -5.36 -14.63 1.32
CA THR A 319 -6.24 -15.63 0.69
C THR A 319 -7.29 -16.21 1.63
N HIS A 320 -7.12 -16.07 2.95
CA HIS A 320 -8.10 -16.55 3.92
C HIS A 320 -9.24 -15.54 4.13
N SER A 321 -8.91 -14.27 4.31
CA SER A 321 -9.91 -13.22 4.53
C SER A 321 -10.42 -12.58 3.24
N GLY A 322 -9.69 -12.74 2.12
CA GLY A 322 -9.94 -12.04 0.86
C GLY A 322 -9.55 -10.56 0.90
N VAL A 323 -8.92 -10.10 1.98
CA VAL A 323 -8.55 -8.69 2.15
C VAL A 323 -7.24 -8.41 1.41
N PHE A 324 -7.27 -7.38 0.57
CA PHE A 324 -6.08 -6.81 -0.06
C PHE A 324 -5.58 -5.60 0.73
N SER A 325 -4.30 -5.59 1.09
CA SER A 325 -3.71 -4.61 1.99
C SER A 325 -2.35 -4.10 1.47
N PRO A 326 -1.90 -2.90 1.86
CA PRO A 326 -0.58 -2.43 1.49
C PRO A 326 0.53 -3.35 2.01
N HIS A 327 1.70 -3.33 1.36
CA HIS A 327 2.85 -4.09 1.84
C HIS A 327 3.27 -3.67 3.26
N HIS A 328 3.71 -4.65 4.04
CA HIS A 328 4.22 -4.42 5.38
C HIS A 328 5.37 -5.37 5.71
N LYS A 329 6.41 -4.86 6.40
CA LYS A 329 7.63 -5.61 6.71
C LYS A 329 7.37 -6.88 7.55
N SER A 330 6.35 -6.85 8.40
CA SER A 330 5.94 -8.01 9.22
C SER A 330 5.29 -9.14 8.43
N HIS A 331 4.98 -8.96 7.14
CA HIS A 331 4.50 -10.05 6.30
C HIS A 331 5.63 -11.00 5.88
N TRP A 332 6.89 -10.56 6.02
CA TRP A 332 8.09 -11.34 5.70
C TRP A 332 8.12 -11.89 4.26
N LEU A 333 7.34 -11.29 3.35
CA LEU A 333 7.35 -11.65 1.93
C LEU A 333 8.75 -11.42 1.36
N ARG A 334 9.25 -12.38 0.59
CA ARG A 334 10.57 -12.31 -0.04
C ARG A 334 10.49 -11.94 -1.52
N THR A 335 9.28 -11.97 -2.05
CA THR A 335 8.98 -11.93 -3.47
C THR A 335 7.53 -11.49 -3.68
N LEU A 336 7.25 -11.02 -4.89
CA LEU A 336 5.94 -10.55 -5.31
C LEU A 336 5.68 -11.01 -6.74
N CYS A 337 4.41 -11.16 -7.10
CA CYS A 337 3.97 -11.29 -8.48
C CYS A 337 4.20 -9.93 -9.15
N ASP A 338 4.84 -9.91 -10.33
CA ASP A 338 5.11 -8.67 -11.07
C ASP A 338 3.87 -8.13 -11.82
N VAL A 339 2.69 -8.34 -11.25
CA VAL A 339 1.41 -7.85 -11.74
C VAL A 339 0.66 -7.14 -10.63
N ASP A 340 -0.18 -6.18 -11.00
CA ASP A 340 -1.04 -5.48 -10.07
C ASP A 340 -2.28 -6.33 -9.77
N PHE A 341 -2.69 -6.36 -8.50
CA PHE A 341 -3.98 -6.88 -8.11
C PHE A 341 -5.07 -5.89 -8.51
N THR A 342 -6.11 -6.41 -9.17
CA THR A 342 -7.33 -5.67 -9.51
C THR A 342 -8.52 -6.26 -8.77
N PRO A 343 -9.39 -5.44 -8.13
CA PRO A 343 -10.62 -5.94 -7.54
C PRO A 343 -11.53 -6.56 -8.59
N PRO A 344 -12.34 -7.56 -8.21
CA PRO A 344 -13.27 -8.18 -9.14
C PRO A 344 -14.34 -7.18 -9.58
N VAL A 345 -14.66 -7.16 -10.87
CA VAL A 345 -15.75 -6.34 -11.43
C VAL A 345 -17.03 -7.17 -11.60
N GLY A 346 -18.19 -6.54 -11.49
CA GLY A 346 -19.48 -7.23 -11.61
C GLY A 346 -19.63 -7.87 -13.00
N GLY A 347 -19.84 -9.19 -13.04
CA GLY A 347 -19.94 -9.95 -14.29
C GLY A 347 -18.59 -10.35 -14.90
N GLU A 348 -17.49 -10.18 -14.16
CA GLU A 348 -16.17 -10.63 -14.59
C GLU A 348 -16.11 -12.14 -14.81
N THR A 349 -15.59 -12.54 -15.97
CA THR A 349 -15.31 -13.94 -16.31
C THR A 349 -13.99 -14.03 -17.05
N LEU A 350 -13.30 -15.17 -16.94
CA LEU A 350 -12.06 -15.40 -17.70
C LEU A 350 -12.28 -15.25 -19.22
N GLU A 351 -13.44 -15.66 -19.73
CA GLU A 351 -13.76 -15.55 -21.15
C GLU A 351 -13.79 -14.10 -21.66
N THR A 352 -14.30 -13.19 -20.84
CA THR A 352 -14.51 -11.80 -21.24
C THR A 352 -13.37 -10.87 -20.81
N HIS A 353 -12.78 -11.11 -19.65
CA HIS A 353 -11.76 -10.24 -19.04
C HIS A 353 -10.33 -10.79 -19.19
N ALA A 354 -10.19 -12.07 -19.53
CA ALA A 354 -8.90 -12.68 -19.88
C ALA A 354 -9.00 -13.55 -21.16
N PRO A 355 -9.51 -13.01 -22.29
CA PRO A 355 -9.91 -13.80 -23.46
C PRO A 355 -8.76 -14.63 -24.06
N ASN A 356 -7.52 -14.15 -24.00
CA ASN A 356 -6.35 -14.89 -24.47
C ASN A 356 -6.02 -16.08 -23.56
N PHE A 357 -6.06 -15.86 -22.24
CA PHE A 357 -5.89 -16.93 -21.26
C PHE A 357 -7.00 -17.96 -21.39
N TRP A 358 -8.26 -17.52 -21.54
CA TRP A 358 -9.41 -18.41 -21.77
C TRP A 358 -9.25 -19.28 -23.02
N ARG A 359 -8.87 -18.69 -24.16
CA ARG A 359 -8.63 -19.43 -25.42
C ARG A 359 -7.54 -20.50 -25.24
N TRP A 360 -6.47 -20.17 -24.55
CA TRP A 360 -5.41 -21.13 -24.24
C TRP A 360 -5.92 -22.23 -23.29
N LEU A 361 -6.60 -21.87 -22.20
CA LEU A 361 -7.13 -22.78 -21.19
C LEU A 361 -8.13 -23.77 -21.81
N ASP A 362 -9.08 -23.28 -22.60
CA ASP A 362 -10.09 -24.09 -23.27
C ASP A 362 -9.45 -25.05 -24.28
N ARG A 363 -8.43 -24.59 -25.03
CA ARG A 363 -7.66 -25.45 -25.94
C ARG A 363 -6.86 -26.51 -25.19
N ALA A 364 -6.13 -26.14 -24.14
CA ALA A 364 -5.31 -27.06 -23.34
C ALA A 364 -6.17 -28.12 -22.63
N ALA A 365 -7.39 -27.73 -22.24
CA ALA A 365 -8.40 -28.61 -21.68
C ALA A 365 -9.14 -29.47 -22.72
N GLY A 366 -8.90 -29.29 -24.03
CA GLY A 366 -9.65 -29.98 -25.07
C GLY A 366 -11.15 -29.66 -25.02
N LYS A 367 -11.51 -28.43 -24.63
CA LYS A 367 -12.88 -27.95 -24.40
C LYS A 367 -13.64 -28.66 -23.28
N SER A 368 -12.96 -29.45 -22.44
CA SER A 368 -13.58 -30.09 -21.27
C SER A 368 -13.66 -29.12 -20.09
N PRO A 369 -14.86 -28.80 -19.57
CA PRO A 369 -15.00 -27.97 -18.37
C PRO A 369 -14.23 -28.51 -17.17
N GLN A 370 -14.34 -29.82 -16.91
CA GLN A 370 -13.67 -30.46 -15.78
C GLN A 370 -12.14 -30.35 -15.90
N LYS A 371 -11.59 -30.51 -17.11
CA LYS A 371 -10.14 -30.37 -17.31
C LYS A 371 -9.68 -28.91 -17.18
N ARG A 372 -10.52 -27.92 -17.51
CA ARG A 372 -10.23 -26.50 -17.22
C ARG A 372 -10.11 -26.27 -15.72
N ASP A 373 -11.05 -26.80 -14.93
CA ASP A 373 -11.03 -26.66 -13.48
C ASP A 373 -9.78 -27.30 -12.86
N VAL A 374 -9.34 -28.46 -13.38
CA VAL A 374 -8.08 -29.10 -12.94
C VAL A 374 -6.87 -28.23 -13.26
N ILE A 375 -6.79 -27.64 -14.46
CA ILE A 375 -5.69 -26.73 -14.82
C ILE A 375 -5.72 -25.48 -13.93
N LEU A 376 -6.89 -24.91 -13.66
CA LEU A 376 -7.05 -23.77 -12.75
C LEU A 376 -6.65 -24.12 -11.32
N ALA A 377 -7.02 -25.31 -10.83
CA ALA A 377 -6.60 -25.80 -9.51
C ALA A 377 -5.07 -25.99 -9.44
N ALA A 378 -4.46 -26.49 -10.51
CA ALA A 378 -3.01 -26.62 -10.62
C ALA A 378 -2.30 -25.25 -10.59
N LEU A 379 -2.82 -24.26 -11.32
CA LEU A 379 -2.29 -22.89 -11.29
C LEU A 379 -2.52 -22.22 -9.92
N PHE A 380 -3.65 -22.48 -9.27
CA PHE A 380 -3.92 -22.02 -7.91
C PHE A 380 -2.96 -22.67 -6.90
N MET A 381 -2.62 -23.95 -7.07
CA MET A 381 -1.62 -24.64 -6.25
C MET A 381 -0.28 -23.91 -6.28
N VAL A 382 0.14 -23.43 -7.46
CA VAL A 382 1.36 -22.62 -7.64
C VAL A 382 1.20 -21.23 -6.99
N LEU A 383 0.13 -20.50 -7.34
CA LEU A 383 -0.13 -19.14 -6.86
C LEU A 383 -0.21 -19.05 -5.33
N ALA A 384 -0.93 -19.98 -4.70
CA ALA A 384 -1.14 -20.02 -3.26
C ALA A 384 -0.11 -20.91 -2.52
N ASN A 385 0.95 -21.34 -3.22
CA ASN A 385 2.04 -22.17 -2.70
C ASN A 385 1.54 -23.36 -1.85
N ARG A 386 0.62 -24.15 -2.42
CA ARG A 386 -0.08 -25.27 -1.76
C ARG A 386 0.74 -26.57 -1.75
N TYR A 387 1.97 -26.53 -1.26
CA TYR A 387 2.78 -27.75 -1.05
C TYR A 387 2.09 -28.70 -0.04
N ASP A 388 1.17 -28.21 0.80
CA ASP A 388 0.35 -29.03 1.72
C ASP A 388 -0.58 -30.01 0.99
N TRP A 389 -0.80 -29.82 -0.32
CA TRP A 389 -1.51 -30.80 -1.14
C TRP A 389 -0.67 -32.05 -1.41
N GLN A 390 0.66 -31.96 -1.22
CA GLN A 390 1.60 -33.04 -1.49
C GLN A 390 1.50 -33.59 -2.93
N LEU A 391 1.30 -32.67 -3.88
CA LEU A 391 1.19 -32.97 -5.32
C LEU A 391 2.29 -32.26 -6.09
N PHE A 392 2.70 -32.85 -7.22
CA PHE A 392 3.43 -32.18 -8.28
C PHE A 392 2.62 -32.24 -9.58
N LEU A 393 2.96 -31.34 -10.51
CA LEU A 393 2.27 -31.25 -11.80
C LEU A 393 3.08 -31.96 -12.87
N GLU A 394 2.57 -33.08 -13.36
CA GLU A 394 3.09 -33.70 -14.58
C GLU A 394 2.29 -33.21 -15.78
N VAL A 395 2.98 -32.53 -16.71
CA VAL A 395 2.34 -31.89 -17.86
C VAL A 395 2.80 -32.58 -19.14
N THR A 396 1.95 -33.43 -19.70
CA THR A 396 2.24 -34.21 -20.91
C THR A 396 1.41 -33.76 -22.10
N GLY A 397 1.92 -34.00 -23.31
CA GLY A 397 1.19 -33.74 -24.55
C GLY A 397 2.08 -33.51 -25.76
N PRO A 398 1.52 -33.52 -26.99
CA PRO A 398 2.27 -33.33 -28.23
C PRO A 398 2.91 -31.92 -28.31
N GLY A 399 3.85 -31.74 -29.24
CA GLY A 399 4.41 -30.42 -29.54
C GLY A 399 3.31 -29.41 -29.91
N GLY A 400 3.43 -28.16 -29.46
CA GLY A 400 2.44 -27.11 -29.74
C GLY A 400 1.12 -27.22 -28.96
N SER A 401 1.04 -28.06 -27.91
CA SER A 401 -0.14 -28.17 -27.04
C SER A 401 -0.25 -27.05 -25.98
N GLY A 402 0.73 -26.15 -25.89
CA GLY A 402 0.74 -25.04 -24.94
C GLY A 402 1.35 -25.35 -23.57
N LYS A 403 2.17 -26.40 -23.45
CA LYS A 403 2.89 -26.76 -22.20
C LYS A 403 3.85 -25.67 -21.74
N SER A 404 4.61 -25.09 -22.66
CA SER A 404 5.52 -23.98 -22.35
C SER A 404 4.75 -22.76 -21.82
N ILE A 405 3.57 -22.48 -22.39
CA ILE A 405 2.67 -21.41 -21.91
C ILE A 405 2.19 -21.72 -20.49
N LEU A 406 1.85 -22.98 -20.16
CA LEU A 406 1.51 -23.36 -18.78
C LEU A 406 2.68 -23.05 -17.81
N ALA A 407 3.90 -23.42 -18.21
CA ALA A 407 5.10 -23.20 -17.41
C ALA A 407 5.38 -21.69 -17.23
N GLU A 408 5.21 -20.88 -18.28
CA GLU A 408 5.34 -19.42 -18.23
C GLU A 408 4.28 -18.79 -17.31
N ILE A 409 3.02 -19.22 -17.40
CA ILE A 409 1.95 -18.74 -16.51
C ILE A 409 2.27 -19.14 -15.05
N ALA A 410 2.70 -20.38 -14.81
CA ALA A 410 3.10 -20.82 -13.48
C ALA A 410 4.28 -19.98 -12.94
N THR A 411 5.27 -19.67 -13.77
CA THR A 411 6.37 -18.77 -13.40
C THR A 411 5.89 -17.37 -13.09
N LEU A 412 4.97 -16.81 -13.87
CA LEU A 412 4.38 -15.50 -13.60
C LEU A 412 3.65 -15.48 -12.25
N LEU A 413 2.88 -16.52 -11.94
CA LEU A 413 2.15 -16.64 -10.68
C LEU A 413 3.07 -16.87 -9.47
N ALA A 414 4.17 -17.61 -9.65
CA ALA A 414 5.17 -17.79 -8.61
C ALA A 414 6.04 -16.53 -8.42
N GLY A 415 6.27 -15.77 -9.49
CA GLY A 415 7.29 -14.73 -9.60
C GLY A 415 8.60 -15.28 -10.19
N GLU A 416 9.25 -14.52 -11.07
CA GLU A 416 10.49 -14.97 -11.73
C GLU A 416 11.62 -15.27 -10.74
N ASP A 417 11.79 -14.42 -9.72
CA ASP A 417 12.79 -14.60 -8.66
C ASP A 417 12.51 -15.81 -7.74
N ASN A 418 11.30 -16.37 -7.82
CA ASN A 418 10.80 -17.50 -7.04
C ASN A 418 10.73 -18.80 -7.84
N ALA A 419 11.01 -18.75 -9.13
CA ALA A 419 10.98 -19.89 -10.03
C ALA A 419 12.40 -20.27 -10.44
N THR A 420 12.71 -21.56 -10.34
CA THR A 420 13.97 -22.09 -10.84
C THR A 420 13.72 -23.25 -11.81
N SER A 421 14.75 -23.59 -12.58
CA SER A 421 14.74 -24.77 -13.45
C SER A 421 15.77 -25.77 -12.95
N ALA A 422 15.40 -27.04 -12.93
CA ALA A 422 16.23 -28.14 -12.49
C ALA A 422 15.97 -29.38 -13.34
N ASP A 423 16.77 -30.41 -13.13
CA ASP A 423 16.55 -31.76 -13.64
C ASP A 423 16.24 -32.72 -12.47
N ILE A 424 15.78 -33.92 -12.81
CA ILE A 424 15.47 -34.95 -11.82
C ILE A 424 16.70 -35.35 -10.98
N ASP A 425 17.90 -35.32 -11.57
CA ASP A 425 19.16 -35.62 -10.87
C ASP A 425 19.46 -34.58 -9.78
N THR A 426 19.10 -33.32 -9.99
CA THR A 426 19.21 -32.25 -8.99
C THR A 426 18.26 -32.51 -7.81
N LEU A 427 17.08 -33.08 -8.07
CA LEU A 427 16.12 -33.41 -7.01
C LEU A 427 16.56 -34.63 -6.18
N GLU A 428 17.23 -35.60 -6.79
CA GLU A 428 17.64 -36.83 -6.09
C GLU A 428 18.92 -36.63 -5.27
N ASP A 429 19.86 -35.80 -5.73
CA ASP A 429 21.10 -35.51 -5.01
C ASP A 429 20.90 -34.49 -3.86
N PRO A 430 21.08 -34.89 -2.58
CA PRO A 430 20.91 -33.99 -1.43
C PRO A 430 21.78 -32.74 -1.45
N ARG A 431 22.97 -32.80 -2.07
CA ARG A 431 23.88 -31.65 -2.18
C ARG A 431 23.41 -30.68 -3.25
N LYS A 432 22.91 -31.19 -4.38
CA LYS A 432 22.39 -30.34 -5.46
C LYS A 432 21.07 -29.70 -5.07
N ARG A 433 20.21 -30.38 -4.30
CA ARG A 433 18.96 -29.82 -3.76
C ARG A 433 19.14 -28.51 -2.99
N ALA A 434 20.32 -28.26 -2.41
CA ALA A 434 20.60 -27.02 -1.72
C ALA A 434 20.42 -25.77 -2.60
N SER A 435 20.62 -25.89 -3.93
CA SER A 435 20.40 -24.80 -4.87
C SER A 435 18.92 -24.45 -5.09
N LEU A 436 18.00 -25.31 -4.65
CA LEU A 436 16.55 -25.14 -4.79
C LEU A 436 15.90 -24.51 -3.56
N ILE A 437 16.67 -24.29 -2.49
CA ILE A 437 16.18 -23.70 -1.25
C ILE A 437 15.69 -22.27 -1.51
N GLY A 438 14.46 -21.98 -1.08
CA GLY A 438 13.87 -20.64 -1.15
C GLY A 438 13.02 -20.38 -2.39
N PHE A 439 13.04 -21.27 -3.39
CA PHE A 439 12.15 -21.19 -4.56
C PHE A 439 10.78 -21.80 -4.23
N SER A 440 9.70 -21.17 -4.72
CA SER A 440 8.33 -21.68 -4.57
C SER A 440 7.89 -22.54 -5.76
N LEU A 441 8.58 -22.42 -6.90
CA LEU A 441 8.33 -23.20 -8.11
C LEU A 441 9.64 -23.77 -8.66
N ILE A 442 9.68 -25.09 -8.83
CA ILE A 442 10.79 -25.79 -9.48
C ILE A 442 10.25 -26.40 -10.78
N ARG A 443 10.81 -26.00 -11.91
CA ARG A 443 10.41 -26.48 -13.25
C ARG A 443 11.41 -27.51 -13.74
N LEU A 444 10.89 -28.63 -14.24
CA LEU A 444 11.69 -29.68 -14.87
C LEU A 444 11.32 -29.73 -16.36
N PRO A 445 11.88 -28.85 -17.21
CA PRO A 445 11.61 -28.88 -18.65
C PRO A 445 12.19 -30.15 -19.27
N ASP A 446 11.48 -30.73 -20.24
CA ASP A 446 11.94 -31.78 -21.15
C ASP A 446 12.82 -32.86 -20.48
N GLN A 447 12.24 -33.60 -19.54
CA GLN A 447 12.94 -34.70 -18.87
C GLN A 447 13.03 -35.93 -19.78
N GLU A 448 14.23 -36.50 -19.89
CA GLU A 448 14.40 -37.82 -20.49
C GLU A 448 13.73 -38.91 -19.64
N LYS A 449 13.56 -40.09 -20.22
CA LYS A 449 13.00 -41.23 -19.50
C LYS A 449 13.93 -41.57 -18.33
N TRP A 450 13.44 -41.31 -17.12
CA TRP A 450 14.17 -41.56 -15.89
C TRP A 450 13.65 -42.80 -15.15
N SER A 451 14.54 -43.50 -14.45
CA SER A 451 14.21 -44.64 -13.59
C SER A 451 14.99 -44.58 -12.29
N GLY A 452 14.29 -44.55 -11.16
CA GLY A 452 14.83 -44.58 -9.81
C GLY A 452 13.71 -44.80 -8.78
N ASP A 453 14.02 -44.72 -7.49
CA ASP A 453 13.04 -44.95 -6.41
C ASP A 453 12.13 -43.74 -6.14
N GLY A 454 12.46 -42.57 -6.72
CA GLY A 454 11.70 -41.33 -6.62
C GLY A 454 11.70 -40.72 -5.22
N ALA A 455 12.65 -41.14 -4.37
CA ALA A 455 12.70 -40.73 -2.98
C ALA A 455 12.91 -39.22 -2.82
N GLY A 456 13.77 -38.61 -3.66
CA GLY A 456 14.00 -37.17 -3.68
C GLY A 456 12.75 -36.38 -4.09
N LEU A 457 12.09 -36.79 -5.17
CA LEU A 457 10.82 -36.20 -5.62
C LEU A 457 9.72 -36.27 -4.54
N LYS A 458 9.61 -37.42 -3.87
CA LYS A 458 8.65 -37.62 -2.78
C LYS A 458 8.99 -36.78 -1.55
N ALA A 459 10.27 -36.63 -1.21
CA ALA A 459 10.70 -35.80 -0.09
C ALA A 459 10.39 -34.30 -0.33
N ILE A 460 10.58 -33.82 -1.56
CA ILE A 460 10.30 -32.40 -1.90
C ILE A 460 8.79 -32.11 -1.90
N THR A 461 7.98 -33.04 -2.38
CA THR A 461 6.52 -32.86 -2.47
C THR A 461 5.81 -33.15 -1.16
N GLY A 462 6.33 -34.07 -0.33
CA GLY A 462 5.76 -34.45 0.95
C GLY A 462 5.95 -33.44 2.09
N GLY A 463 6.94 -32.55 1.97
CA GLY A 463 7.36 -31.61 3.01
C GLY A 463 8.52 -32.13 3.85
#